data_AF-A0A379T833-F1
#
_entry.id   AF-A0A379T833-F1
#
_cell.length_a   1.000
_cell.length_b   1.000
_cell.length_c   1.000
_cell.angle_alpha   90.00
_cell.angle_beta   90.00
_cell.angle_gamma   90.00
#
_symmetry.space_group_name_H-M   'P 1'
#
loop_
_entity.id
_entity.type
_entity.pdbx_description
1 polymer ?
#
loop_
_entity_poly.entity_id
_entity_poly.type
_entity_poly.pdbx_seq_one_letter_code
_entity_poly.pdbx_strand_id
1 'polypeptide(L)'
;MLAGMAIGSGAVAAEKVVIAHRGASGYLPEHTLPAKAMAYAQGADYLEQDLVMTKDDHLVVLHDHYLDRVTDVAGPFSGPGA
;
A
#
# COMPACT_ATOMS: atom_id res chain seq x y z
N MET A 1 34.39 -11.34 45.88
CA MET A 1 33.18 -10.61 45.47
C MET A 1 33.09 -10.61 43.94
N LEU A 2 32.62 -11.71 43.33
CA LEU A 2 32.27 -11.72 41.91
C LEU A 2 30.75 -11.63 41.81
N ALA A 3 30.24 -10.49 41.38
CA ALA A 3 28.84 -10.34 40.99
C ALA A 3 28.72 -10.80 39.53
N GLY A 4 27.95 -11.87 39.29
CA GLY A 4 27.67 -12.38 37.97
C GLY A 4 26.73 -11.46 37.20
N MET A 5 27.13 -11.02 36.01
CA MET A 5 26.24 -10.38 35.04
C MET A 5 25.37 -11.46 34.40
N ALA A 6 24.06 -11.41 34.68
CA ALA A 6 23.08 -12.18 33.95
C ALA A 6 22.82 -11.52 32.59
N ILE A 7 23.21 -12.19 31.51
CA ILE A 7 22.84 -11.80 30.15
C ILE A 7 21.42 -12.31 29.92
N GLY A 8 20.43 -11.44 30.12
CA GLY A 8 19.05 -11.74 29.79
C GLY A 8 18.89 -11.82 28.28
N SER A 9 18.70 -13.04 27.75
CA SER A 9 18.36 -13.27 26.35
C SER A 9 16.88 -12.94 26.13
N GLY A 10 16.55 -11.64 26.11
CA GLY A 10 15.24 -11.19 25.66
C GLY A 10 15.14 -11.36 24.15
N ALA A 11 14.23 -12.20 23.69
CA ALA A 11 13.88 -12.25 22.26
C ALA A 11 13.36 -10.85 21.87
N VAL A 12 14.08 -10.16 20.98
CA VAL A 12 13.56 -8.96 20.33
C VAL A 12 12.43 -9.43 19.43
N ALA A 13 11.19 -9.23 19.85
CA ALA A 13 10.05 -9.44 18.97
C ALA A 13 10.22 -8.51 17.77
N ALA A 14 10.22 -9.07 16.56
CA ALA A 14 10.22 -8.25 15.35
C ALA A 14 8.99 -7.33 15.39
N GLU A 15 9.22 -6.02 15.29
CA GLU A 15 8.14 -5.04 15.25
C GLU A 15 7.22 -5.34 14.04
N LYS A 16 5.90 -5.26 14.25
CA LYS A 16 4.95 -5.49 13.17
C LYS A 16 5.03 -4.33 12.19
N VAL A 17 5.17 -4.64 10.90
CA VAL A 17 5.17 -3.64 9.83
C VAL A 17 3.76 -3.51 9.24
N VAL A 18 3.29 -2.28 9.11
CA VAL A 18 2.04 -1.90 8.47
C VAL A 18 2.33 -1.44 7.04
N ILE A 19 1.89 -2.23 6.08
CA ILE A 19 2.02 -1.94 4.65
C ILE A 19 0.65 -1.55 4.11
N ALA A 20 0.50 -0.32 3.63
CA ALA A 20 -0.74 0.17 3.06
C ALA A 20 -0.95 -0.36 1.64
N HIS A 21 -1.64 -1.50 1.53
CA HIS A 21 -2.01 -2.15 0.27
C HIS A 21 -2.79 -1.19 -0.64
N ARG A 22 -2.14 -0.74 -1.72
CA ARG A 22 -2.64 0.24 -2.69
C ARG A 22 -3.00 1.60 -2.08
N GLY A 23 -2.40 1.95 -0.94
CA GLY A 23 -2.76 3.12 -0.13
C GLY A 23 -3.87 2.80 0.88
N ALA A 24 -4.63 3.80 1.33
CA ALA A 24 -5.79 3.63 2.19
C ALA A 24 -7.01 3.12 1.39
N SER A 25 -6.85 2.02 0.66
CA SER A 25 -7.76 1.49 -0.36
C SER A 25 -9.13 1.06 0.17
N GLY A 26 -9.25 0.81 1.48
CA GLY A 26 -10.55 0.60 2.14
C GLY A 26 -11.37 1.87 2.33
N TYR A 27 -10.77 3.05 2.12
CA TYR A 27 -11.38 4.35 2.35
C TYR A 27 -11.45 5.23 1.10
N LEU A 28 -10.48 5.10 0.20
CA LEU A 28 -10.33 5.91 -1.01
C LEU A 28 -9.96 5.02 -2.20
N PRO A 29 -10.21 5.45 -3.45
CA PRO A 29 -9.88 4.67 -4.63
C PRO A 29 -8.41 4.24 -4.63
N GLU A 30 -8.17 2.95 -4.86
CA GLU A 30 -6.85 2.33 -4.88
C GLU A 30 -5.90 3.06 -5.83
N HIS A 31 -4.60 3.10 -5.50
CA HIS A 31 -3.56 3.64 -6.39
C HIS A 31 -3.71 5.12 -6.78
N THR A 32 -4.45 5.89 -6.00
CA THR A 32 -4.58 7.36 -6.18
C THR A 32 -3.74 8.14 -5.16
N LEU A 33 -3.33 9.36 -5.50
CA LEU A 33 -2.61 10.24 -4.56
C LEU A 33 -3.38 10.49 -3.25
N PRO A 34 -4.72 10.70 -3.24
CA PRO A 34 -5.49 10.79 -2.01
C PRO A 34 -5.38 9.54 -1.11
N ALA A 35 -5.44 8.33 -1.69
CA ALA A 35 -5.29 7.10 -0.91
C ALA A 35 -3.89 6.97 -0.29
N LYS A 36 -2.84 7.42 -1.01
CA LYS A 36 -1.46 7.45 -0.48
C LYS A 36 -1.30 8.50 0.62
N ALA A 37 -1.86 9.69 0.42
CA ALA A 37 -1.82 10.77 1.41
C ALA A 37 -2.52 10.39 2.71
N MET A 38 -3.68 9.73 2.63
CA MET A 38 -4.39 9.24 3.81
C MET A 38 -3.61 8.12 4.51
N ALA A 39 -3.05 7.15 3.77
CA ALA A 39 -2.24 6.09 4.37
C ALA A 39 -1.01 6.65 5.11
N TYR A 40 -0.36 7.67 4.54
CA TYR A 40 0.71 8.40 5.21
C TYR A 40 0.22 9.09 6.49
N ALA A 41 -0.92 9.79 6.43
CA ALA A 41 -1.52 10.43 7.59
C ALA A 41 -1.96 9.44 8.70
N GLN A 42 -2.26 8.19 8.32
CA GLN A 42 -2.58 7.10 9.25
C GLN A 42 -1.34 6.43 9.88
N GLY A 43 -0.13 6.77 9.43
CA GLY A 43 1.12 6.23 9.99
C GLY A 43 1.51 4.86 9.46
N ALA A 44 1.16 4.52 8.21
CA ALA A 44 1.67 3.30 7.58
C ALA A 44 3.20 3.37 7.40
N ASP A 45 3.89 2.26 7.67
CA ASP A 45 5.35 2.17 7.50
C ASP A 45 5.75 2.19 6.03
N TYR A 46 4.92 1.57 5.18
CA TYR A 46 5.15 1.49 3.74
C TYR A 46 3.87 1.77 2.95
N LEU A 47 4.05 2.37 1.78
CA LEU A 47 3.05 2.42 0.72
C LEU A 47 3.37 1.32 -0.29
N GLU A 48 2.45 0.37 -0.46
CA GLU A 48 2.60 -0.67 -1.49
C GLU A 48 2.19 -0.11 -2.86
N GLN A 49 2.82 -0.62 -3.92
CA GLN A 49 2.61 -0.17 -5.29
C GLN A 49 2.66 -1.33 -6.29
N ASP A 50 1.55 -1.53 -7.01
CA ASP A 50 1.50 -2.39 -8.18
C ASP A 50 1.96 -1.58 -9.40
N LEU A 51 2.81 -2.18 -10.24
CA LEU A 51 3.32 -1.54 -11.45
C LEU A 51 2.98 -2.38 -12.67
N VAL A 52 2.50 -1.70 -13.71
CA VAL A 52 2.38 -2.25 -15.07
C VAL A 52 3.14 -1.36 -16.04
N MET A 53 3.46 -1.89 -17.22
CA MET A 53 4.20 -1.20 -18.25
C MET A 53 3.27 -0.80 -19.40
N THR A 54 3.40 0.43 -19.90
CA THR A 54 2.71 0.90 -21.10
C THR A 54 3.36 0.34 -22.36
N LYS A 55 2.71 0.55 -23.52
CA LYS A 55 3.25 0.11 -24.83
C LYS A 55 4.58 0.79 -25.18
N ASP A 56 4.80 2.00 -24.67
CA ASP A 56 5.98 2.83 -24.87
C ASP A 56 6.96 2.77 -23.68
N ASP A 57 6.97 1.64 -22.94
CA ASP A 57 7.93 1.30 -21.89
C ASP A 57 7.92 2.21 -20.64
N HIS A 58 6.81 2.89 -20.37
CA HIS A 58 6.64 3.65 -19.13
C HIS A 58 5.96 2.81 -18.04
N LEU A 59 6.52 2.85 -16.82
CA LEU A 59 5.87 2.23 -15.66
C LEU A 59 4.75 3.14 -15.14
N VAL A 60 3.58 2.56 -14.94
CA VAL A 60 2.42 3.23 -14.34
C VAL A 60 1.93 2.43 -13.15
N VAL A 61 1.31 3.14 -12.21
CA VAL A 61 0.73 2.56 -11.02
C VAL A 61 -0.68 2.07 -11.33
N LEU A 62 -0.85 0.75 -11.38
CA LEU A 62 -2.11 0.08 -11.65
C LEU A 62 -1.97 -1.39 -11.25
N HIS A 63 -3.04 -1.98 -10.70
CA HIS A 63 -3.05 -3.41 -10.38
C HIS A 63 -3.43 -4.30 -11.56
N ASP A 64 -4.41 -3.87 -12.35
CA ASP A 64 -5.01 -4.69 -13.40
C ASP A 64 -4.26 -4.58 -14.73
N HIS A 65 -4.40 -5.59 -15.59
CA HIS A 65 -3.95 -5.52 -16.99
C HIS A 65 -4.91 -4.74 -17.89
N TYR A 66 -6.14 -4.52 -17.44
CA TYR A 66 -7.17 -3.76 -18.14
C TYR A 66 -7.49 -2.49 -17.35
N LEU A 67 -7.90 -1.44 -18.05
CA LEU A 67 -8.16 -0.12 -17.47
C LEU A 67 -9.60 0.07 -17.00
N ASP A 68 -10.53 -0.77 -17.47
CA ASP A 68 -11.99 -0.61 -17.33
C ASP A 68 -12.51 -0.70 -15.90
N ARG A 69 -11.86 -1.47 -15.00
CA ARG A 69 -12.32 -1.60 -13.61
C ARG A 69 -12.15 -0.32 -12.79
N VAL A 70 -11.10 0.46 -13.03
CA VAL A 70 -10.69 1.58 -12.15
C VAL A 70 -10.56 2.91 -12.87
N THR A 71 -10.96 2.96 -14.14
CA THR A 71 -10.99 4.17 -14.96
C THR A 71 -12.31 4.25 -15.74
N ASP A 72 -12.51 5.36 -16.43
CA ASP A 72 -13.69 5.61 -17.28
C ASP A 72 -13.45 5.31 -18.77
N VAL A 73 -12.38 4.56 -19.10
CA VAL A 73 -12.00 4.29 -20.50
C VAL A 73 -13.09 3.57 -21.30
N ALA A 74 -13.93 2.78 -20.63
CA ALA A 74 -15.03 2.01 -21.22
C ALA A 74 -16.40 2.69 -21.07
N GLY A 75 -16.43 3.93 -20.54
CA GLY A 75 -17.63 4.65 -20.13
C GLY A 75 -17.59 5.00 -18.64
N PRO A 76 -18.59 5.75 -18.13
CA PRO A 76 -18.62 6.19 -16.73
C PRO A 76 -18.48 5.01 -15.77
N PHE A 77 -17.61 5.15 -14.78
CA PHE A 77 -17.43 4.15 -13.73
C PHE A 77 -18.75 3.89 -12.99
N SER A 78 -19.38 2.74 -13.26
CA SER A 78 -20.68 2.36 -12.69
C SER A 78 -20.53 1.60 -11.37
N GLY A 79 -19.62 2.05 -10.50
CA GLY A 79 -19.37 1.41 -9.20
C GLY A 79 -20.66 1.25 -8.37
N PRO A 80 -20.64 0.45 -7.29
CA PRO A 80 -21.83 0.27 -6.45
C PRO A 80 -22.30 1.62 -5.89
N GLY A 81 -23.36 2.18 -6.47
CA GLY A 81 -23.89 3.50 -6.14
C GLY A 81 -24.07 4.48 -7.33
N ALA A 82 -23.73 4.10 -8.57
CA ALA A 82 -24.15 4.79 -9.78
C ALA A 82 -25.56 4.37 -10.22
#